data_AF-A0A7X8K7L5-F1
#
_entry.id   AF-A0A7X8K7L5-F1
#
_cell.length_a   1.000
_cell.length_b   1.000
_cell.length_c   1.000
_cell.angle_alpha   90.00
_cell.angle_beta   90.00
_cell.angle_gamma   90.00
#
_symmetry.space_group_name_H-M   'P 1'
#
loop_
_entity.id
_entity.type
_entity.pdbx_description
1 polymer ?
#
loop_
_entity_poly.entity_id
_entity_poly.type
_entity_poly.pdbx_seq_one_letter_code
_entity_poly.pdbx_strand_id
1 'polypeptide(L)'
;MGQHTLTAKLNELQRQYGKMISFISLTDNHSLNQLESEITEAKRVYMKNRQCLSDKMLYSKSRASSEIAELYEHIDRKFQEVKDEVVCFHSRGKSDVEERILFAEYALDFAAISVYQALILSMEAIYADKKQVMEGEKIYEKENRK
;
A
#
# COMPACT_ATOMS: atom_id res chain seq x y z
N MET A 1 0.25 3.53 23.38
CA MET A 1 -0.97 3.47 22.52
C MET A 1 -0.62 3.27 21.04
N GLY A 2 0.48 3.83 20.52
CA GLY A 2 0.84 3.73 19.10
C GLY A 2 1.12 2.31 18.59
N GLN A 3 1.79 1.46 19.39
CA GLN A 3 2.14 0.09 18.98
C GLN A 3 0.90 -0.77 18.63
N HIS A 4 -0.17 -0.71 19.44
CA HIS A 4 -1.39 -1.49 19.16
C HIS A 4 -2.08 -1.06 17.86
N THR A 5 -2.12 0.25 17.59
CA THR A 5 -2.69 0.80 16.35
C THR A 5 -1.90 0.35 15.12
N LEU A 6 -0.57 0.38 15.19
CA LEU A 6 0.30 -0.03 14.08
C LEU A 6 0.24 -1.54 13.83
N THR A 7 0.21 -2.36 14.89
CA THR A 7 -0.03 -3.81 14.76
C THR A 7 -1.38 -4.11 14.12
N ALA A 8 -2.45 -3.40 14.51
CA ALA A 8 -3.76 -3.57 13.90
C ALA A 8 -3.76 -3.23 12.40
N LYS A 9 -2.98 -2.23 11.98
CA LYS A 9 -2.80 -1.85 10.57
C LYS A 9 -2.03 -2.89 9.76
N LEU A 10 -0.97 -3.46 10.31
CA LEU A 10 -0.25 -4.57 9.66
C LEU A 10 -1.15 -5.81 9.49
N ASN A 11 -1.99 -6.13 10.49
CA ASN A 11 -2.96 -7.21 10.37
C ASN A 11 -4.04 -6.93 9.32
N GLU A 12 -4.48 -5.67 9.17
CA GLU A 12 -5.39 -5.26 8.10
C GLU A 12 -4.74 -5.48 6.73
N LEU A 13 -3.48 -5.07 6.57
CA LEU A 13 -2.69 -5.27 5.35
C LEU A 13 -2.53 -6.75 5.00
N GLN A 14 -2.18 -7.60 5.98
CA GLN A 14 -2.08 -9.05 5.78
C GLN A 14 -3.40 -9.66 5.27
N ARG A 15 -4.54 -9.25 5.84
CA ARG A 15 -5.85 -9.72 5.37
C ARG A 15 -6.15 -9.26 3.95
N GLN A 16 -5.77 -8.05 3.57
CA GLN A 16 -5.94 -7.57 2.20
C GLN A 16 -5.03 -8.33 1.23
N TYR A 17 -3.78 -8.59 1.61
CA TYR A 17 -2.83 -9.37 0.81
C TYR A 17 -3.34 -10.79 0.55
N GLY A 18 -3.91 -11.47 1.57
CA GLY A 18 -4.53 -12.78 1.39
C GLY A 18 -5.67 -12.79 0.36
N LYS A 19 -6.47 -11.71 0.29
CA LYS A 19 -7.50 -11.55 -0.75
C LYS A 19 -6.88 -11.36 -2.14
N MET A 20 -5.79 -10.61 -2.25
CA MET A 20 -5.09 -10.42 -3.53
C MET A 20 -4.54 -11.74 -4.08
N ILE A 21 -3.96 -12.58 -3.21
CA ILE A 21 -3.52 -13.94 -3.59
C ILE A 21 -4.68 -14.76 -4.16
N SER A 22 -5.87 -14.67 -3.56
CA SER A 22 -7.02 -15.43 -4.06
C SER A 22 -7.38 -15.09 -5.50
N PHE A 23 -7.27 -13.82 -5.92
CA PHE A 23 -7.55 -13.42 -7.30
C PHE A 23 -6.62 -14.10 -8.31
N ILE A 24 -5.32 -14.18 -8.02
CA ILE A 24 -4.35 -14.86 -8.90
C ILE A 24 -4.60 -16.37 -8.90
N SER A 25 -4.84 -16.98 -7.72
CA SER A 25 -5.07 -18.43 -7.65
C SER A 25 -6.33 -18.90 -8.40
N LEU A 26 -7.32 -18.00 -8.54
CA LEU A 26 -8.55 -18.29 -9.28
C LEU A 26 -8.31 -18.28 -10.80
N THR A 27 -7.26 -17.62 -11.30
CA THR A 27 -7.04 -17.49 -12.75
C THR A 27 -6.60 -18.79 -13.44
N ASP A 28 -6.01 -19.74 -12.71
CA ASP A 28 -5.38 -20.94 -13.30
C ASP A 28 -6.37 -21.88 -14.02
N ASN A 29 -7.65 -21.88 -13.61
CA ASN A 29 -8.68 -22.77 -14.18
C ASN A 29 -9.85 -22.01 -14.82
N HIS A 30 -9.73 -20.69 -15.00
CA HIS A 30 -10.81 -19.86 -15.51
C HIS A 30 -10.81 -19.79 -17.04
N SER A 31 -12.02 -19.86 -17.63
CA SER A 31 -12.24 -19.45 -19.02
C SER A 31 -11.99 -17.95 -19.18
N LEU A 32 -11.78 -17.48 -20.42
CA LEU A 32 -11.57 -16.06 -20.72
C LEU A 32 -12.66 -15.15 -20.13
N ASN A 33 -13.93 -15.55 -20.23
CA ASN A 33 -15.06 -14.78 -19.67
C ASN A 33 -15.01 -14.69 -18.13
N GLN A 34 -14.55 -15.77 -17.47
CA GLN A 34 -14.36 -15.77 -16.01
C GLN A 34 -13.18 -14.87 -15.62
N LEU A 35 -12.08 -14.89 -16.38
CA LEU A 35 -10.95 -13.99 -16.18
C LEU A 35 -11.34 -12.51 -16.32
N GLU A 36 -12.13 -12.16 -17.33
CA GLU A 36 -12.63 -10.78 -17.50
C GLU A 36 -13.49 -10.33 -16.31
N SER A 37 -14.33 -11.22 -15.79
CA SER A 37 -15.13 -10.96 -14.59
C SER A 37 -14.23 -10.73 -13.36
N GLU A 38 -13.23 -11.58 -13.12
CA GLU A 38 -12.29 -11.44 -12.01
C GLU A 38 -11.46 -10.15 -12.10
N ILE A 39 -10.97 -9.81 -13.29
CA ILE A 39 -10.26 -8.55 -13.55
C ILE A 39 -11.17 -7.35 -13.26
N THR A 40 -12.45 -7.43 -13.64
CA THR A 40 -13.43 -6.36 -13.39
C THR A 40 -13.69 -6.19 -11.89
N GLU A 41 -13.85 -7.29 -11.15
CA GLU A 41 -14.01 -7.25 -9.69
C GLU A 41 -12.76 -6.72 -8.99
N ALA A 42 -11.57 -7.17 -9.39
CA ALA A 42 -10.30 -6.66 -8.85
C ALA A 42 -10.15 -5.13 -9.06
N LYS A 43 -10.49 -4.62 -10.25
CA LYS A 43 -10.52 -3.17 -10.53
C LYS A 43 -11.52 -2.44 -9.64
N ARG A 44 -12.72 -3.01 -9.45
CA ARG A 44 -13.75 -2.42 -8.58
C ARG A 44 -13.29 -2.33 -7.12
N VAL A 45 -12.68 -3.40 -6.59
CA VAL A 45 -12.13 -3.45 -5.23
C VAL A 45 -11.00 -2.43 -5.08
N TYR A 46 -10.11 -2.33 -6.06
CA TYR A 46 -9.04 -1.33 -6.09
C TYR A 46 -9.59 0.10 -6.04
N MET A 47 -10.55 0.45 -6.90
CA MET A 47 -11.20 1.77 -6.90
C MET A 47 -11.86 2.10 -5.55
N LYS A 48 -12.57 1.14 -4.96
CA LYS A 48 -13.21 1.31 -3.65
C LYS A 48 -12.18 1.56 -2.54
N ASN A 49 -11.08 0.80 -2.52
CA ASN A 49 -10.01 0.97 -1.53
C ASN A 49 -9.31 2.32 -1.68
N ARG A 50 -9.05 2.75 -2.91
CA ARG A 50 -8.48 4.06 -3.24
C ARG A 50 -9.36 5.19 -2.73
N GLN A 51 -10.67 5.14 -3.01
CA GLN A 51 -11.62 6.13 -2.52
C GLN A 51 -11.67 6.17 -0.98
N CYS A 52 -11.76 5.00 -0.33
CA CYS A 52 -11.76 4.90 1.13
C CYS A 52 -10.48 5.48 1.76
N LEU A 53 -9.32 5.30 1.10
CA LEU A 53 -8.06 5.90 1.55
C LEU A 53 -8.07 7.42 1.40
N SER A 54 -8.52 7.92 0.24
CA SER A 54 -8.67 9.35 -0.03
C SER A 54 -9.59 10.02 0.99
N ASP A 55 -10.76 9.43 1.27
CA ASP A 55 -11.69 9.91 2.30
C ASP A 55 -11.02 9.98 3.68
N LYS A 56 -10.33 8.91 4.09
CA LYS A 56 -9.59 8.87 5.37
C LYS A 56 -8.55 9.99 5.47
N MET A 57 -7.86 10.29 4.38
CA MET A 57 -6.85 11.34 4.33
C MET A 57 -7.47 12.74 4.38
N LEU A 58 -8.58 12.96 3.66
CA LEU A 58 -9.31 14.23 3.64
C LEU A 58 -9.85 14.62 5.01
N TYR A 59 -10.38 13.66 5.77
CA TYR A 59 -10.90 13.90 7.12
C TYR A 59 -9.81 13.95 8.20
N SER A 60 -8.57 13.58 7.87
CA SER A 60 -7.45 13.64 8.80
C SER A 60 -6.86 15.05 8.82
N LYS A 61 -6.88 15.72 9.98
CA LYS A 61 -6.32 17.06 10.18
C LYS A 61 -4.78 17.10 10.27
N SER A 62 -4.11 15.99 9.96
CA SER A 62 -2.65 15.90 10.07
C SER A 62 -1.98 16.39 8.79
N ARG A 63 -0.87 17.10 8.91
CA ARG A 63 -0.04 17.44 7.73
C ARG A 63 0.42 16.19 6.97
N ALA A 64 0.76 15.13 7.69
CA ALA A 64 1.23 13.89 7.11
C ALA A 64 0.19 13.24 6.16
N SER A 65 -1.10 13.33 6.47
CA SER A 65 -2.14 12.77 5.61
C SER A 65 -2.31 13.53 4.30
N SER A 66 -2.13 14.86 4.29
CA SER A 66 -2.18 15.66 3.06
C SER A 66 -0.97 15.35 2.16
N GLU A 67 0.23 15.36 2.73
CA GLU A 67 1.48 15.11 1.97
C GLU A 67 1.50 13.69 1.38
N ILE A 68 1.03 12.69 2.15
CA ILE A 68 0.92 11.31 1.67
C ILE A 68 -0.16 11.18 0.58
N ALA A 69 -1.27 11.91 0.66
CA ALA A 69 -2.31 11.89 -0.36
C ALA A 69 -1.78 12.40 -1.71
N GLU A 70 -1.09 13.54 -1.70
CA GLU A 70 -0.47 14.11 -2.91
C GLU A 70 0.57 13.17 -3.52
N LEU A 71 1.40 12.53 -2.69
CA LEU A 71 2.37 11.55 -3.14
C LEU A 71 1.70 10.34 -3.81
N TYR A 72 0.63 9.80 -3.21
CA TYR A 72 -0.10 8.68 -3.81
C TYR A 72 -0.72 9.05 -5.16
N GLU A 73 -1.32 10.24 -5.29
CA GLU A 73 -1.85 10.70 -6.57
C GLU A 73 -0.75 10.85 -7.62
N HIS A 74 0.43 11.32 -7.23
CA HIS A 74 1.57 11.41 -8.14
C HIS A 74 2.03 10.03 -8.62
N ILE A 75 2.22 9.08 -7.69
CA ILE A 75 2.63 7.71 -8.01
C ILE A 75 1.58 7.05 -8.90
N ASP A 76 0.30 7.16 -8.57
CA ASP A 76 -0.80 6.56 -9.33
C ASP A 76 -0.85 7.08 -10.78
N ARG A 77 -0.73 8.40 -10.98
CA ARG A 77 -0.64 8.99 -12.33
C ARG A 77 0.55 8.44 -13.11
N LYS A 78 1.74 8.44 -12.49
CA LYS A 78 2.95 7.91 -13.14
C LYS A 78 2.81 6.43 -13.48
N PHE A 79 2.15 5.66 -12.64
CA PHE A 79 1.89 4.25 -12.89
C PHE A 79 0.96 4.04 -14.10
N GLN A 80 -0.08 4.86 -14.26
CA GLN A 80 -0.94 4.81 -15.44
C GLN A 80 -0.19 5.26 -16.71
N GLU A 81 0.61 6.32 -16.64
CA GLU A 81 1.44 6.77 -17.78
C GLU A 81 2.36 5.65 -18.28
N VAL A 82 3.12 5.02 -17.38
CA VAL A 82 4.02 3.90 -17.76
C VAL A 82 3.22 2.71 -18.28
N LYS A 83 2.08 2.40 -17.66
CA LYS A 83 1.22 1.32 -18.14
C LYS A 83 0.71 1.60 -19.56
N ASP A 84 0.26 2.81 -19.86
CA ASP A 84 -0.24 3.15 -21.19
C ASP A 84 0.91 3.11 -22.23
N GLU A 85 2.12 3.55 -21.86
CA GLU A 85 3.30 3.44 -22.72
C GLU A 85 3.72 1.98 -22.98
N VAL A 86 3.75 1.13 -21.95
CA VAL A 86 4.13 -0.27 -22.10
C VAL A 86 3.04 -1.07 -22.83
N VAL A 87 1.78 -0.90 -22.43
CA VAL A 87 0.65 -1.75 -22.86
C VAL A 87 -0.02 -1.27 -24.15
N CYS A 88 -0.14 0.04 -24.40
CA CYS A 88 -0.79 0.55 -25.61
C CYS A 88 0.18 0.72 -26.79
N PHE A 89 1.44 1.07 -26.55
CA PHE A 89 2.40 1.38 -27.62
C PHE A 89 3.01 0.13 -28.28
N HIS A 90 3.10 -1.01 -27.57
CA HIS A 90 3.69 -2.26 -28.06
C HIS A 90 2.70 -3.22 -28.76
N SER A 91 1.48 -2.75 -29.04
CA SER A 91 0.39 -3.48 -29.73
C SER A 91 0.67 -3.86 -31.22
N ARG A 92 1.94 -3.94 -31.64
CA ARG A 92 2.39 -4.28 -33.00
C ARG A 92 3.33 -5.51 -33.11
N GLY A 93 3.39 -6.39 -32.10
CA GLY A 93 4.16 -7.65 -32.23
C GLY A 93 4.08 -8.61 -31.03
N LYS A 94 4.70 -9.79 -31.16
CA LYS A 94 4.76 -10.86 -30.12
C LYS A 94 5.46 -10.42 -28.80
N SER A 95 6.13 -9.26 -28.77
CA SER A 95 6.75 -8.63 -27.59
C SER A 95 5.72 -8.19 -26.52
N ASP A 96 4.46 -7.97 -26.90
CA ASP A 96 3.43 -7.34 -26.06
C ASP A 96 3.02 -8.17 -24.84
N VAL A 97 3.02 -9.52 -24.92
CA VAL A 97 2.60 -10.37 -23.79
C VAL A 97 3.69 -10.46 -22.72
N GLU A 98 4.95 -10.64 -23.13
CA GLU A 98 6.09 -10.74 -22.21
C GLU A 98 6.31 -9.43 -21.45
N GLU A 99 6.22 -8.29 -22.14
CA GLU A 99 6.32 -6.97 -21.51
C GLU A 99 5.18 -6.71 -20.51
N ARG A 100 3.96 -7.16 -20.78
CA ARG A 100 2.84 -7.08 -19.82
C ARG A 100 3.08 -7.92 -18.56
N ILE A 101 3.66 -9.12 -18.72
CA ILE A 101 4.00 -9.99 -17.60
C ILE A 101 5.11 -9.33 -16.76
N LEU A 102 6.19 -8.86 -17.40
CA LEU A 102 7.28 -8.17 -16.72
C LEU A 102 6.81 -6.90 -16.01
N PHE A 103 5.95 -6.11 -16.65
CA PHE A 103 5.35 -4.94 -16.02
C PHE A 103 4.56 -5.31 -14.76
N ALA A 104 3.77 -6.39 -14.81
CA ALA A 104 3.03 -6.88 -13.65
C ALA A 104 3.96 -7.43 -12.55
N GLU A 105 5.05 -8.10 -12.91
CA GLU A 105 6.08 -8.59 -11.97
C GLU A 105 6.73 -7.43 -11.21
N TYR A 106 7.26 -6.44 -11.94
CA TYR A 106 7.89 -5.28 -11.30
C TYR A 106 6.90 -4.41 -10.51
N ALA A 107 5.62 -4.40 -10.89
CA ALA A 107 4.56 -3.78 -10.09
C ALA A 107 4.41 -4.44 -8.71
N LEU A 108 4.49 -5.78 -8.66
CA LEU A 108 4.42 -6.55 -7.42
C LEU A 108 5.68 -6.33 -6.56
N ASP A 109 6.86 -6.28 -7.16
CA ASP A 109 8.11 -5.97 -6.46
C ASP A 109 8.08 -4.57 -5.82
N PHE A 110 7.59 -3.58 -6.57
CA PHE A 110 7.41 -2.22 -6.05
C PHE A 110 6.43 -2.18 -4.87
N ALA A 111 5.33 -2.93 -4.94
CA ALA A 111 4.38 -3.05 -3.84
C ALA A 111 5.03 -3.66 -2.59
N ALA A 112 5.86 -4.70 -2.76
CA ALA A 112 6.58 -5.32 -1.65
C ALA A 112 7.53 -4.34 -0.95
N ILE A 113 8.30 -3.56 -1.70
CA ILE A 113 9.19 -2.53 -1.14
C ILE A 113 8.39 -1.46 -0.37
N SER A 114 7.24 -1.05 -0.90
CA SER A 114 6.36 -0.07 -0.24
C SER A 114 5.85 -0.57 1.13
N VAL A 115 5.58 -1.86 1.27
CA VAL A 115 5.20 -2.48 2.55
C VAL A 115 6.36 -2.45 3.54
N TYR A 116 7.58 -2.74 3.11
CA TYR A 116 8.76 -2.63 3.96
C TYR A 116 9.01 -1.20 4.44
N GLN A 117 8.84 -0.21 3.57
CA GLN A 117 8.94 1.21 3.95
C GLN A 117 7.92 1.57 5.03
N ALA A 118 6.65 1.13 4.89
CA ALA A 118 5.62 1.35 5.91
C ALA A 118 5.95 0.67 7.26
N LEU A 119 6.58 -0.51 7.23
CA LEU A 119 7.05 -1.20 8.43
C LEU A 119 8.16 -0.41 9.13
N ILE A 120 9.15 0.08 8.40
CA ILE A 120 10.26 0.88 8.94
C ILE A 120 9.70 2.12 9.64
N LEU A 121 8.84 2.89 8.98
CA LEU A 121 8.18 4.07 9.56
C LEU A 121 7.38 3.73 10.84
N SER A 122 6.73 2.56 10.85
CA SER A 122 6.01 2.08 12.03
C SER A 122 6.97 1.79 13.20
N MET A 123 8.11 1.17 12.93
CA MET A 123 9.13 0.88 13.95
C MET A 123 9.77 2.16 14.49
N GLU A 124 10.07 3.12 13.63
CA GLU A 124 10.59 4.44 14.01
C GLU A 124 9.60 5.19 14.92
N ALA A 125 8.31 5.17 14.58
CA ALA A 125 7.27 5.77 15.41
C ALA A 125 7.15 5.10 16.79
N ILE A 126 7.22 3.77 16.86
CA ILE A 126 7.21 3.02 18.14
C ILE A 126 8.46 3.35 18.96
N TYR A 127 9.62 3.46 18.32
CA TYR A 127 10.86 3.82 18.99
C TYR A 127 10.77 5.24 19.59
N ALA A 128 10.24 6.21 18.84
CA ALA A 128 10.04 7.57 19.30
C ALA A 128 9.07 7.66 20.50
N ASP A 129 7.94 6.94 20.44
CA ASP A 129 6.95 6.84 21.54
C ASP A 129 7.62 6.32 22.83
N LYS A 130 8.38 5.21 22.72
CA LYS A 130 9.10 4.62 23.86
C LYS A 130 10.17 5.54 24.43
N LYS A 131 10.92 6.24 23.57
CA LYS A 131 11.96 7.18 24.00
C LYS A 131 11.37 8.34 24.81
N GLN A 132 10.25 8.90 24.36
CA GLN A 132 9.57 9.98 25.07
C GLN A 132 9.09 9.55 26.46
N VAL A 133 8.52 8.35 26.59
CA VAL A 133 8.08 7.79 27.88
C VAL A 133 9.26 7.66 28.86
N MET A 134 10.37 7.06 28.42
CA MET A 134 11.56 6.89 29.26
C MET A 134 12.20 8.22 29.69
N GLU A 135 12.18 9.23 28.82
CA GLU A 135 12.69 10.57 29.15
C GLU A 135 11.78 11.29 30.15
N GLY A 136 10.46 11.13 30.04
CA GLY A 136 9.48 11.64 31.01
C GLY A 136 9.62 11.01 32.40
N GLU A 137 9.79 9.70 32.48
CA GLU A 137 9.99 8.97 33.75
C GLU A 137 11.27 9.43 34.47
N LYS A 138 12.37 9.63 33.73
CA LYS A 138 13.64 10.13 34.29
C LYS A 138 13.55 11.56 34.82
N ILE A 139 12.69 12.40 34.25
CA ILE A 139 12.46 13.78 34.75
C ILE A 139 11.66 13.71 36.06
N TYR A 140 10.59 12.89 36.09
CA TYR A 140 9.75 12.70 37.27
C TYR A 140 10.52 12.13 38.48
N GLU A 141 11.43 11.17 38.25
CA GLU A 141 12.30 10.61 39.28
C GLU A 141 13.33 11.62 39.82
N LYS A 142 13.77 12.58 38.99
CA LYS A 142 14.69 13.64 39.42
C LYS A 142 14.00 14.74 40.22
N GLU A 143 12.74 15.03 39.92
CA GLU A 143 11.94 16.04 40.64
C GLU A 143 11.49 15.54 42.01
N ASN A 144 11.16 14.25 42.17
CA ASN A 144 10.75 13.65 43.45
C ASN A 144 11.90 13.19 44.36
N ARG A 145 13.16 13.35 43.94
CA ARG A 145 14.36 13.12 44.78
C ARG A 145 14.97 14.40 45.35
N LYS A 146 14.35 15.56 45.10
CA LYS A 146 14.70 16.86 45.71
C LYS A 146 13.69 17.21 46.80
#